data_AF-A0A166SUQ5-F1
#
_entry.id   AF-A0A166SUQ5-F1
#
_cell.length_a   1.000
_cell.length_b   1.000
_cell.length_c   1.000
_cell.angle_alpha   90.00
_cell.angle_beta   90.00
_cell.angle_gamma   90.00
#
_symmetry.space_group_name_H-M   'P 1'
#
loop_
_entity.id
_entity.type
_entity.pdbx_description
1 polymer ?
#
loop_
_entity_poly.entity_id
_entity_poly.type
_entity_poly.pdbx_seq_one_letter_code
_entity_poly.pdbx_strand_id
1 'polypeptide(L)'
;MTDRTGRLTAAPARARRLRHHRNSRGELWVNITSSHLVLTDFVNLDPGYAPALVTAYPALAWARALRRALRASRTLDALRRAGAAGWRAARQPRLAAMIARLAPRPPRVRSGDRARRARRWSVRGQWEARRAAVIARHRAGRRLPLADGSVDHLLCAHVLQELPPRLAGRALAEYARVLRPGGTLHLVLPDLRQAVDHYVRGEIDADELVTWQRRNGGRGPAGGWYYDEHTAQRRLVGAGFKIESLPTPSSRLAENDPASLHLVGVRA
;
A
#
# COMPACT_ATOMS: atom_id res chain seq x y z
N MET A 1 -13.66 -12.46 51.20
CA MET A 1 -14.06 -11.25 50.46
C MET A 1 -12.82 -10.42 50.22
N THR A 2 -12.20 -10.55 49.05
CA THR A 2 -11.07 -9.71 48.62
C THR A 2 -11.34 -9.24 47.20
N ASP A 3 -11.56 -7.93 47.09
CA ASP A 3 -11.93 -7.22 45.88
C ASP A 3 -10.74 -7.16 44.90
N ARG A 4 -10.97 -7.64 43.68
CA ARG A 4 -10.00 -7.63 42.56
C ARG A 4 -10.26 -6.40 41.71
N THR A 5 -9.59 -5.29 42.02
CA THR A 5 -9.43 -4.18 41.08
C THR A 5 -8.40 -4.56 40.01
N GLY A 6 -8.90 -4.98 38.84
CA GLY A 6 -8.09 -5.25 37.66
C GLY A 6 -7.41 -3.99 37.15
N ARG A 7 -6.10 -3.84 37.44
CA ARG A 7 -5.25 -2.84 36.78
C ARG A 7 -5.23 -3.11 35.28
N LEU A 8 -5.81 -2.21 34.50
CA LEU A 8 -5.56 -2.07 33.08
C LEU A 8 -4.05 -1.93 32.87
N THR A 9 -3.46 -2.92 32.21
CA THR A 9 -2.03 -2.97 31.92
C THR A 9 -1.64 -1.77 31.04
N ALA A 10 -0.70 -0.98 31.52
CA ALA A 10 -0.20 0.21 30.83
C ALA A 10 0.35 -0.16 29.43
N ALA A 11 -0.08 0.58 28.41
CA ALA A 11 0.37 0.37 27.04
C ALA A 11 1.92 0.48 26.91
N PRO A 12 2.56 -0.34 26.04
CA PRO A 12 4.02 -0.40 25.93
C PRO A 12 4.64 0.96 25.57
N ALA A 13 5.88 1.21 26.02
CA ALA A 13 6.57 2.51 25.94
C ALA A 13 6.60 3.17 24.54
N ARG A 14 6.56 2.39 23.44
CA ARG A 14 6.42 2.92 22.07
C ARG A 14 5.04 3.52 21.78
N ALA A 15 3.96 2.94 22.31
CA ALA A 15 2.61 3.50 22.19
C ALA A 15 2.49 4.85 22.93
N ARG A 16 3.27 5.06 24.01
CA ARG A 16 3.35 6.36 24.69
C ARG A 16 3.93 7.45 23.79
N ARG A 17 4.82 7.15 22.83
CA ARG A 17 5.38 8.15 21.91
C ARG A 17 4.43 8.58 20.80
N LEU A 18 3.51 7.73 20.36
CA LEU A 18 2.63 8.02 19.22
C LEU A 18 1.71 9.22 19.48
N ARG A 19 1.09 9.25 20.66
CA ARG A 19 0.18 10.34 21.08
C ARG A 19 0.85 11.71 21.23
N HIS A 20 2.15 11.74 21.45
CA HIS A 20 2.93 12.97 21.62
C HIS A 20 3.67 13.38 20.34
N HIS A 21 3.64 12.56 19.29
CA HIS A 21 4.24 12.92 18.02
C HIS A 21 3.48 14.11 17.42
N ARG A 22 4.24 15.06 16.88
CA ARG A 22 3.74 16.18 16.08
C ARG A 22 4.66 16.32 14.88
N ASN A 23 4.09 16.63 13.73
CA ASN A 23 4.82 16.92 12.51
C ASN A 23 5.41 18.35 12.56
N SER A 24 6.05 18.78 11.48
CA SER A 24 6.64 20.12 11.35
C SER A 24 5.63 21.28 11.46
N ARG A 25 4.33 20.99 11.39
CA ARG A 25 3.23 21.97 11.54
C ARG A 25 2.60 21.95 12.93
N GLY A 26 3.13 21.16 13.85
CA GLY A 26 2.54 21.00 15.18
C GLY A 26 1.25 20.16 15.19
N GLU A 27 0.96 19.43 14.12
CA GLU A 27 -0.24 18.61 13.96
C GLU A 27 0.08 17.11 14.12
N LEU A 28 -0.93 16.31 14.45
CA LEU A 28 -0.86 14.86 14.46
C LEU A 28 -1.58 14.30 13.23
N TRP A 29 -0.80 13.81 12.27
CA TRP A 29 -1.32 13.07 11.11
C TRP A 29 -1.07 11.58 11.25
N VAL A 30 -2.07 10.77 10.94
CA VAL A 30 -2.01 9.31 11.07
C VAL A 30 -2.26 8.65 9.72
N ASN A 31 -1.41 7.71 9.34
CA ASN A 31 -1.55 6.93 8.12
C ASN A 31 -1.81 5.46 8.49
N ILE A 32 -2.93 4.92 8.07
CA ILE A 32 -3.34 3.52 8.23
C ILE A 32 -3.31 2.89 6.84
N THR A 33 -2.33 2.03 6.59
CA THR A 33 -2.10 1.47 5.26
C THR A 33 -1.79 -0.03 5.29
N SER A 34 -2.28 -0.75 4.28
CA SER A 34 -1.90 -2.14 3.98
C SER A 34 -0.81 -2.24 2.90
N SER A 35 -0.52 -1.14 2.20
CA SER A 35 0.21 -1.12 0.93
C SER A 35 1.67 -0.68 1.06
N HIS A 36 2.25 -0.78 2.26
CA HIS A 36 3.63 -0.35 2.55
C HIS A 36 3.89 1.14 2.29
N LEU A 37 2.84 1.95 2.14
CA LEU A 37 2.92 3.37 1.88
C LEU A 37 3.37 4.10 3.15
N VAL A 38 4.65 4.45 3.24
CA VAL A 38 5.16 5.20 4.39
C VAL A 38 5.29 6.67 4.03
N LEU A 39 4.67 7.52 4.85
CA LEU A 39 4.73 8.97 4.72
C LEU A 39 5.52 9.54 5.90
N THR A 40 6.52 10.37 5.62
CA THR A 40 7.48 10.86 6.63
C THR A 40 6.84 11.74 7.69
N ASP A 41 5.84 12.54 7.31
CA ASP A 41 5.17 13.49 8.20
C ASP A 41 4.00 12.87 8.98
N PHE A 42 3.81 11.55 8.85
CA PHE A 42 2.71 10.81 9.46
C PHE A 42 3.22 9.83 10.50
N VAL A 43 2.37 9.54 11.49
CA VAL A 43 2.45 8.31 12.27
C VAL A 43 1.87 7.18 11.42
N ASN A 44 2.71 6.25 10.99
CA ASN A 44 2.32 5.15 10.12
C ASN A 44 1.97 3.90 10.92
N LEU A 45 0.75 3.43 10.76
CA LEU A 45 0.19 2.25 11.39
C LEU A 45 0.13 1.12 10.36
N ASP A 46 1.12 0.23 10.41
CA ASP A 46 1.30 -0.86 9.43
C ASP A 46 1.20 -2.22 10.14
N PRO A 47 0.23 -3.09 9.76
CA PRO A 47 0.04 -4.41 10.38
C PRO A 47 1.19 -5.38 10.11
N GLY A 48 1.89 -5.20 8.98
CA GLY A 48 2.98 -6.04 8.48
C GLY A 48 4.38 -5.48 8.73
N TYR A 49 4.53 -4.39 9.49
CA TYR A 49 5.83 -3.77 9.72
C TYR A 49 6.82 -4.73 10.41
N ALA A 50 7.92 -5.03 9.71
CA ALA A 50 9.06 -5.79 10.20
C ALA A 50 10.34 -4.91 10.14
N PRO A 51 10.89 -4.45 11.28
CA PRO A 51 12.04 -3.54 11.29
C PRO A 51 13.30 -4.13 10.64
N ALA A 52 13.44 -5.46 10.61
CA ALA A 52 14.55 -6.16 9.96
C ALA A 52 14.64 -5.92 8.43
N LEU A 53 13.53 -5.58 7.77
CA LEU A 53 13.55 -5.27 6.33
C LEU A 53 14.19 -3.89 6.05
N VAL A 54 14.09 -2.96 6.99
CA VAL A 54 14.69 -1.61 6.84
C VAL A 54 16.21 -1.69 6.96
N THR A 55 16.73 -2.55 7.84
CA THR A 55 18.16 -2.72 8.08
C THR A 55 18.87 -3.52 6.98
N ALA A 56 18.18 -4.43 6.30
CA ALA A 56 18.78 -5.27 5.25
C ALA A 56 18.91 -4.60 3.86
N TYR A 57 18.17 -3.51 3.62
CA TYR A 57 18.13 -2.87 2.30
C TYR A 57 19.47 -2.30 1.80
N PRO A 58 20.34 -1.67 2.63
CA PRO A 58 21.68 -1.26 2.20
C PRO A 58 22.48 -2.43 1.62
N ALA A 59 22.45 -3.61 2.23
CA ALA A 59 23.15 -4.79 1.75
C ALA A 59 22.61 -5.26 0.38
N LEU A 60 21.30 -5.21 0.17
CA LEU A 60 20.66 -5.52 -1.11
C LEU A 60 21.00 -4.48 -2.20
N ALA A 61 21.10 -3.20 -1.83
CA ALA A 61 21.52 -2.13 -2.73
C ALA A 61 22.99 -2.28 -3.15
N TRP A 62 23.87 -2.62 -2.20
CA TRP A 62 25.27 -2.99 -2.45
C TRP A 62 25.38 -4.20 -3.37
N ALA A 63 24.60 -5.26 -3.15
CA ALA A 63 24.60 -6.43 -4.04
C ALA A 63 24.16 -6.07 -5.47
N ARG A 64 23.21 -5.15 -5.64
CA ARG A 64 22.80 -4.65 -6.98
C ARG A 64 23.85 -3.74 -7.61
N ALA A 65 24.48 -2.86 -6.84
CA ALA A 65 25.56 -2.00 -7.30
C ALA A 65 26.78 -2.83 -7.74
N LEU A 66 27.16 -3.83 -6.93
CA LEU A 66 28.19 -4.81 -7.25
C LEU A 66 27.82 -5.61 -8.52
N ARG A 67 26.58 -6.12 -8.64
CA ARG A 67 26.12 -6.78 -9.87
C ARG A 67 26.18 -5.87 -11.10
N ARG A 68 25.89 -4.57 -10.97
CA ARG A 68 26.04 -3.62 -12.08
C ARG A 68 27.51 -3.38 -12.42
N ALA A 69 28.36 -3.19 -11.42
CA ALA A 69 29.81 -3.04 -11.63
C ALA A 69 30.41 -4.28 -12.30
N LEU A 70 30.03 -5.47 -11.86
CA LEU A 70 30.44 -6.75 -12.45
C LEU A 70 29.87 -6.98 -13.87
N ARG A 71 28.78 -6.32 -14.25
CA ARG A 71 28.23 -6.34 -15.63
C ARG A 71 28.83 -5.25 -16.52
N ALA A 72 29.28 -4.13 -15.95
CA ALA A 72 29.98 -3.07 -16.66
C ALA A 72 31.48 -3.38 -16.85
N SER A 73 31.98 -4.40 -16.14
CA SER A 73 33.37 -4.88 -16.24
C SER A 73 33.63 -5.53 -17.60
N ARG A 74 34.46 -4.86 -18.41
CA ARG A 74 34.90 -5.33 -19.74
C ARG A 74 35.61 -6.69 -19.68
N THR A 75 36.34 -6.97 -18.60
CA THR A 75 37.06 -8.23 -18.38
C THR A 75 36.12 -9.39 -18.11
N LEU A 76 35.09 -9.20 -17.27
CA LEU A 76 34.07 -10.25 -17.03
C LEU A 76 33.17 -10.49 -18.24
N ASP A 77 32.90 -9.45 -19.04
CA ASP A 77 32.20 -9.61 -20.32
C ASP A 77 33.04 -10.35 -21.37
N ALA A 78 34.36 -10.14 -21.40
CA ALA A 78 35.26 -10.91 -22.26
C ALA A 78 35.27 -12.40 -21.87
N LEU A 79 35.40 -12.70 -20.57
CA LEU A 79 35.36 -14.08 -20.04
C LEU A 79 34.02 -14.77 -20.28
N ARG A 80 32.89 -14.06 -20.11
CA ARG A 80 31.55 -14.59 -20.45
C ARG A 80 31.39 -14.87 -21.94
N ARG A 81 31.90 -13.99 -22.81
CA ARG A 81 31.85 -14.19 -24.27
C ARG A 81 32.71 -15.38 -24.71
N ALA A 82 33.90 -15.54 -24.12
CA ALA A 82 34.76 -16.70 -24.37
C ALA A 82 34.10 -18.01 -23.88
N GLY A 83 33.53 -18.02 -22.68
CA GLY A 83 32.80 -19.17 -22.15
C GLY A 83 31.54 -19.52 -22.95
N ALA A 84 30.76 -18.52 -23.38
CA ALA A 84 29.57 -18.72 -24.22
C ALA A 84 29.91 -19.14 -25.66
N ALA A 85 31.10 -18.80 -26.17
CA ALA A 85 31.61 -19.31 -27.45
C ALA A 85 32.02 -20.79 -27.32
N GLY A 86 32.71 -21.16 -26.23
CA GLY A 86 33.02 -22.56 -25.90
C GLY A 86 31.77 -23.43 -25.71
N TRP A 87 30.75 -22.92 -25.02
CA TRP A 87 29.46 -23.61 -24.84
C TRP A 87 28.63 -23.74 -26.13
N ARG A 88 28.74 -22.77 -27.05
CA ARG A 88 28.09 -22.84 -28.38
C ARG A 88 28.80 -23.80 -29.33
N ALA A 89 30.12 -23.93 -29.22
CA ALA A 89 30.89 -24.93 -29.95
C ALA A 89 30.59 -26.36 -29.47
N ALA A 90 30.20 -26.53 -28.20
CA ALA A 90 29.92 -27.83 -27.58
C ALA A 90 28.47 -28.35 -27.73
N ARG A 91 27.53 -27.56 -28.26
CA ARG A 91 26.13 -28.00 -28.46
C ARG A 91 25.75 -27.99 -29.93
N GLN A 92 25.35 -29.16 -30.44
CA GLN A 92 24.85 -29.30 -31.81
C GLN A 92 23.66 -28.33 -32.07
N PRO A 93 23.75 -27.45 -33.08
CA PRO A 93 22.77 -26.36 -33.31
C PRO A 93 21.37 -26.83 -33.75
N ARG A 94 21.16 -28.13 -33.95
CA ARG A 94 19.89 -28.69 -34.44
C ARG A 94 18.80 -28.80 -33.36
N LEU A 95 19.16 -29.07 -32.10
CA LEU A 95 18.18 -29.29 -31.02
C LEU A 95 17.50 -27.98 -30.56
N ALA A 96 18.27 -26.89 -30.50
CA ALA A 96 17.76 -25.58 -30.07
C ALA A 96 16.80 -24.95 -31.10
N ALA A 97 17.05 -25.14 -32.39
CA ALA A 97 16.16 -24.68 -33.46
C ALA A 97 14.82 -25.43 -33.50
N MET A 98 14.82 -26.72 -33.12
CA MET A 98 13.62 -27.55 -33.05
C MET A 98 12.72 -27.15 -31.86
N ILE A 99 13.31 -26.90 -30.68
CA ILE A 99 12.59 -26.44 -29.49
C ILE A 99 12.00 -25.03 -29.69
N ALA A 100 12.71 -24.14 -30.38
CA ALA A 100 12.23 -22.80 -30.69
C ALA A 100 11.04 -22.78 -31.69
N ARG A 101 10.89 -23.81 -32.52
CA ARG A 101 9.73 -23.96 -33.43
C ARG A 101 8.49 -24.52 -32.74
N LEU A 102 8.66 -25.25 -31.64
CA LEU A 102 7.57 -25.89 -30.89
C LEU A 102 7.09 -25.08 -29.68
N ALA A 103 7.82 -24.03 -29.28
CA ALA A 103 7.44 -23.19 -28.15
C ALA A 103 6.36 -22.16 -28.55
N PRO A 104 5.20 -22.10 -27.85
CA PRO A 104 4.17 -21.10 -28.12
C PRO A 104 4.71 -19.68 -27.89
N ARG A 105 4.42 -18.78 -28.82
CA ARG A 105 4.79 -17.36 -28.69
C ARG A 105 3.98 -16.73 -27.56
N PRO A 106 4.60 -16.02 -26.60
CA PRO A 106 3.85 -15.30 -25.58
C PRO A 106 3.04 -14.17 -26.23
N PRO A 107 1.83 -13.88 -25.72
CA PRO A 107 0.99 -12.82 -26.26
C PRO A 107 1.71 -11.48 -26.18
N ARG A 108 1.67 -10.74 -27.28
CA ARG A 108 2.19 -9.36 -27.36
C ARG A 108 1.28 -8.45 -26.55
N VAL A 109 1.66 -8.15 -25.32
CA VAL A 109 1.07 -7.05 -24.56
C VAL A 109 1.44 -5.74 -25.24
N ARG A 110 0.45 -5.05 -25.82
CA ARG A 110 0.61 -3.71 -26.40
C ARG A 110 0.92 -2.72 -25.27
N SER A 111 2.13 -2.18 -25.27
CA SER A 111 2.64 -1.23 -24.30
C SER A 111 2.06 0.17 -24.52
N GLY A 112 0.87 0.42 -23.97
CA GLY A 112 0.34 1.77 -23.70
C GLY A 112 1.04 2.50 -22.54
N ASP A 113 2.31 2.19 -22.28
CA ASP A 113 3.00 2.45 -21.00
C ASP A 113 3.69 3.82 -20.92
N ARG A 114 3.45 4.72 -21.87
CA ARG A 114 4.10 6.05 -21.86
C ARG A 114 3.37 7.10 -21.00
N ALA A 115 2.08 6.90 -20.69
CA ALA A 115 1.33 7.76 -19.78
C ALA A 115 1.48 7.38 -18.30
N ARG A 116 2.02 6.18 -17.98
CA ARG A 116 2.20 5.67 -16.59
C ARG A 116 3.48 6.20 -15.90
N ARG A 117 3.81 7.47 -16.11
CA ARG A 117 4.84 8.19 -15.33
C ARG A 117 4.23 9.22 -14.39
N ALA A 118 3.03 8.94 -13.86
CA ALA A 118 2.74 9.34 -12.48
C ALA A 118 3.86 8.79 -11.59
N ARG A 119 4.41 9.60 -10.67
CA ARG A 119 5.62 9.28 -9.90
C ARG A 119 5.37 8.09 -8.96
N ARG A 120 5.41 6.88 -9.50
CA ARG A 120 5.26 5.63 -8.75
C ARG A 120 6.32 5.63 -7.65
N TRP A 121 5.91 5.38 -6.42
CA TRP A 121 6.79 5.35 -5.25
C TRP A 121 8.02 4.47 -5.54
N SER A 122 9.20 5.08 -5.59
CA SER A 122 10.41 4.30 -5.81
C SER A 122 10.69 3.43 -4.58
N VAL A 123 11.18 2.22 -4.79
CA VAL A 123 11.59 1.32 -3.68
C VAL A 123 12.57 2.04 -2.74
N ARG A 124 13.48 2.83 -3.32
CA ARG A 124 14.41 3.68 -2.56
C ARG A 124 13.68 4.72 -1.72
N GLY A 125 12.71 5.43 -2.29
CA GLY A 125 11.93 6.45 -1.57
C GLY A 125 11.12 5.88 -0.41
N GLN A 126 10.46 4.72 -0.60
CA GLN A 126 9.75 4.04 0.49
C GLN A 126 10.70 3.55 1.59
N TRP A 127 11.91 3.11 1.22
CA TRP A 127 12.93 2.76 2.20
C TRP A 127 13.45 3.99 2.95
N GLU A 128 13.73 5.10 2.26
CA GLU A 128 14.15 6.37 2.88
C GLU A 128 13.08 6.88 3.84
N ALA A 129 11.81 6.87 3.43
CA ALA A 129 10.68 7.24 4.28
C ALA A 129 10.59 6.36 5.54
N ARG A 130 10.80 5.04 5.41
CA ARG A 130 10.82 4.11 6.54
C ARG A 130 11.91 4.35 7.57
N ARG A 131 13.04 4.96 7.17
CA ARG A 131 14.10 5.32 8.11
C ARG A 131 13.77 6.55 8.94
N ALA A 132 13.01 7.49 8.36
CA ALA A 132 12.70 8.77 8.99
C ALA A 132 11.33 8.78 9.70
N ALA A 133 10.37 7.98 9.21
CA ALA A 133 8.99 8.01 9.69
C ALA A 133 8.81 7.30 11.03
N VAL A 134 7.79 7.75 11.78
CA VAL A 134 7.30 7.01 12.95
C VAL A 134 6.41 5.88 12.49
N ILE A 135 6.78 4.63 12.79
CA ILE A 135 6.02 3.44 12.42
C ILE A 135 5.68 2.63 13.66
N ALA A 136 4.40 2.25 13.79
CA ALA A 136 3.93 1.34 14.81
C ALA A 136 3.12 0.21 14.20
N ARG A 137 3.27 -0.99 14.77
CA ARG A 137 2.45 -2.12 14.40
C ARG A 137 1.04 -1.94 14.96
N HIS A 138 0.04 -1.99 14.09
CA HIS A 138 -1.35 -1.92 14.48
C HIS A 138 -2.19 -2.83 13.59
N ARG A 139 -3.14 -3.55 14.19
CA ARG A 139 -4.10 -4.38 13.45
C ARG A 139 -5.35 -3.57 13.19
N ALA A 140 -5.70 -3.39 11.92
CA ALA A 140 -6.93 -2.71 11.52
C ALA A 140 -8.17 -3.34 12.17
N GLY A 141 -9.17 -2.51 12.49
CA GLY A 141 -10.37 -2.92 13.22
C GLY A 141 -10.20 -3.09 14.74
N ARG A 142 -9.01 -2.81 15.29
CA ARG A 142 -8.79 -2.67 16.74
C ARG A 142 -8.80 -1.21 17.13
N ARG A 143 -9.07 -0.94 18.41
CA ARG A 143 -8.98 0.41 18.99
C ARG A 143 -7.54 0.94 18.85
N LEU A 144 -7.41 2.15 18.33
CA LEU A 144 -6.19 2.93 18.22
C LEU A 144 -5.75 3.42 19.61
N PRO A 145 -4.44 3.36 19.92
CA PRO A 145 -3.89 3.88 21.17
C PRO A 145 -3.73 5.42 21.15
N LEU A 146 -4.74 6.11 20.64
CA LEU A 146 -4.82 7.57 20.48
C LEU A 146 -6.01 8.10 21.27
N ALA A 147 -5.87 9.30 21.82
CA ALA A 147 -6.92 9.95 22.59
C ALA A 147 -8.07 10.40 21.67
N ASP A 148 -9.25 10.55 22.25
CA ASP A 148 -10.41 11.10 21.57
C ASP A 148 -10.07 12.53 21.10
N GLY A 149 -10.46 12.88 19.87
CA GLY A 149 -10.25 14.23 19.33
C GLY A 149 -8.80 14.71 19.25
N SER A 150 -7.82 13.79 19.18
CA SER A 150 -6.39 14.14 19.22
C SER A 150 -5.70 14.20 17.86
N VAL A 151 -6.35 13.74 16.79
CA VAL A 151 -5.79 13.61 15.44
C VAL A 151 -6.35 14.71 14.53
N ASP A 152 -5.49 15.40 13.80
CA ASP A 152 -5.87 16.45 12.85
C ASP A 152 -6.28 15.88 11.48
N HIS A 153 -5.55 14.86 11.03
CA HIS A 153 -5.76 14.23 9.75
C HIS A 153 -5.47 12.73 9.81
N LEU A 154 -6.35 11.93 9.21
CA LEU A 154 -6.20 10.48 9.10
C LEU A 154 -6.27 10.08 7.63
N LEU A 155 -5.27 9.34 7.16
CA LEU A 155 -5.28 8.66 5.88
C LEU A 155 -5.58 7.17 6.14
N CYS A 156 -6.59 6.62 5.48
CA CYS A 156 -6.88 5.20 5.45
C CYS A 156 -6.76 4.72 4.01
N ALA A 157 -5.64 4.09 3.66
CA ALA A 157 -5.33 3.70 2.29
C ALA A 157 -5.27 2.19 2.13
N HIS A 158 -6.19 1.65 1.33
CA HIS A 158 -6.27 0.23 0.97
C HIS A 158 -6.48 -0.74 2.15
N VAL A 159 -7.07 -0.28 3.25
CA VAL A 159 -7.29 -1.08 4.46
C VAL A 159 -8.75 -1.50 4.63
N LEU A 160 -9.70 -0.61 4.33
CA LEU A 160 -11.11 -0.86 4.67
C LEU A 160 -11.71 -2.04 3.88
N GLN A 161 -11.18 -2.32 2.68
CA GLN A 161 -11.56 -3.49 1.85
C GLN A 161 -11.07 -4.83 2.38
N GLU A 162 -10.11 -4.81 3.29
CA GLU A 162 -9.61 -6.00 3.97
C GLU A 162 -10.50 -6.40 5.15
N LEU A 163 -11.37 -5.49 5.61
CA LEU A 163 -12.19 -5.67 6.78
C LEU A 163 -13.61 -6.15 6.43
N PRO A 164 -14.11 -7.20 7.10
CA PRO A 164 -15.54 -7.54 7.12
C PRO A 164 -16.41 -6.31 7.44
N PRO A 165 -17.64 -6.18 6.89
CA PRO A 165 -18.47 -4.99 7.03
C PRO A 165 -18.65 -4.52 8.48
N ARG A 166 -18.83 -5.47 9.40
CA ARG A 166 -18.93 -5.18 10.84
C ARG A 166 -17.64 -4.57 11.41
N LEU A 167 -16.47 -5.07 11.00
CA LEU A 167 -15.18 -4.52 11.43
C LEU A 167 -14.84 -3.20 10.72
N ALA A 168 -15.23 -3.05 9.45
CA ALA A 168 -15.11 -1.79 8.73
C ALA A 168 -15.92 -0.67 9.43
N GLY A 169 -17.16 -0.95 9.84
CA GLY A 169 -17.96 0.00 10.62
C GLY A 169 -17.32 0.38 11.95
N ARG A 170 -16.77 -0.59 12.69
CA ARG A 170 -16.02 -0.32 13.94
C ARG A 170 -14.76 0.51 13.68
N ALA A 171 -14.05 0.26 12.59
CA ALA A 171 -12.87 1.03 12.22
C ALA A 171 -13.24 2.49 11.90
N LEU A 172 -14.31 2.73 11.13
CA LEU A 172 -14.77 4.08 10.84
C LEU A 172 -15.21 4.84 12.10
N ALA A 173 -15.95 4.19 13.00
CA ALA A 173 -16.32 4.79 14.29
C ALA A 173 -15.09 5.14 15.13
N GLU A 174 -14.06 4.28 15.10
CA GLU A 174 -12.80 4.53 15.77
C GLU A 174 -12.01 5.69 15.14
N TYR A 175 -12.07 5.86 13.82
CA TYR A 175 -11.46 6.99 13.13
C TYR A 175 -12.15 8.30 13.49
N ALA A 176 -13.49 8.29 13.55
CA ALA A 176 -14.27 9.44 14.02
C ALA A 176 -13.93 9.78 15.48
N ARG A 177 -13.76 8.79 16.35
CA ARG A 177 -13.37 9.01 17.75
C ARG A 177 -12.04 9.76 17.87
N VAL A 178 -11.00 9.34 17.14
CA VAL A 178 -9.64 9.89 17.30
C VAL A 178 -9.45 11.23 16.60
N LEU A 179 -10.14 11.49 15.49
CA LEU A 179 -10.07 12.77 14.78
C LEU A 179 -10.66 13.87 15.65
N ARG A 180 -10.09 15.08 15.71
CA ARG A 180 -10.77 16.23 16.34
C ARG A 180 -12.02 16.64 15.54
N PRO A 181 -13.00 17.35 16.13
CA PRO A 181 -14.04 18.02 15.34
C PRO A 181 -13.41 18.89 14.24
N GLY A 182 -13.92 18.78 13.01
CA GLY A 182 -13.32 19.40 11.82
C GLY A 182 -12.05 18.70 11.28
N GLY A 183 -11.57 17.66 11.93
CA GLY A 183 -10.46 16.82 11.45
C GLY A 183 -10.87 16.02 10.21
N THR A 184 -9.90 15.69 9.36
CA THR A 184 -10.16 15.08 8.04
C THR A 184 -9.75 13.62 7.96
N LEU A 185 -10.62 12.79 7.39
CA LEU A 185 -10.36 11.41 6.98
C LEU A 185 -10.25 11.38 5.45
N HIS A 186 -9.07 11.02 4.92
CA HIS A 186 -8.91 10.68 3.51
C HIS A 186 -8.93 9.16 3.36
N LEU A 187 -9.96 8.66 2.68
CA LEU A 187 -10.18 7.24 2.41
C LEU A 187 -9.77 6.93 0.97
N VAL A 188 -8.92 5.93 0.80
CA VAL A 188 -8.46 5.44 -0.51
C VAL A 188 -8.81 3.97 -0.66
N LEU A 189 -9.58 3.63 -1.69
CA LEU A 189 -10.11 2.30 -1.94
C LEU A 189 -9.97 1.91 -3.41
N PRO A 190 -9.88 0.61 -3.75
CA PRO A 190 -10.09 0.17 -5.12
C PRO A 190 -11.51 0.50 -5.57
N ASP A 191 -11.66 1.08 -6.76
CA ASP A 191 -12.95 1.45 -7.31
C ASP A 191 -13.58 0.29 -8.08
N LEU A 192 -14.58 -0.36 -7.45
CA LEU A 192 -15.32 -1.45 -8.10
C LEU A 192 -16.09 -0.97 -9.33
N ARG A 193 -16.65 0.24 -9.29
CA ARG A 193 -17.46 0.76 -10.39
C ARG A 193 -16.59 0.96 -11.62
N GLN A 194 -15.41 1.55 -11.46
CA GLN A 194 -14.45 1.69 -12.55
C GLN A 194 -14.10 0.34 -13.18
N ALA A 195 -13.80 -0.68 -12.36
CA ALA A 195 -13.48 -2.02 -12.88
C ALA A 195 -14.63 -2.67 -13.66
N VAL A 196 -15.87 -2.53 -13.17
CA VAL A 196 -17.06 -3.02 -13.87
C VAL A 196 -17.31 -2.26 -15.17
N ASP A 197 -17.14 -0.94 -15.17
CA ASP A 197 -17.33 -0.12 -16.37
C ASP A 197 -16.34 -0.51 -17.47
N HIS A 198 -15.07 -0.77 -17.13
CA HIS A 198 -14.08 -1.30 -18.09
C HIS A 198 -14.51 -2.64 -18.68
N TYR A 199 -15.07 -3.54 -17.86
CA TYR A 199 -15.57 -4.83 -18.33
C TYR A 199 -16.77 -4.68 -19.26
N VAL A 200 -17.75 -3.86 -18.87
CA VAL A 200 -18.97 -3.61 -19.68
C VAL A 200 -18.65 -2.96 -21.02
N ARG A 201 -17.62 -2.10 -21.08
CA ARG A 201 -17.14 -1.49 -22.33
C ARG A 201 -16.30 -2.43 -23.19
N GLY A 202 -16.02 -3.66 -22.73
CA GLY A 202 -15.17 -4.62 -23.43
C GLY A 202 -13.69 -4.24 -23.44
N GLU A 203 -13.24 -3.37 -22.53
CA GLU A 203 -11.84 -2.96 -22.41
C GLU A 203 -11.00 -4.00 -21.65
N ILE A 204 -11.65 -4.79 -20.80
CA ILE A 204 -11.08 -5.96 -20.12
C ILE A 204 -12.02 -7.16 -20.26
N ASP A 205 -11.47 -8.36 -20.21
CA ASP A 205 -12.26 -9.60 -20.22
C ASP A 205 -12.64 -10.10 -18.80
N ALA A 206 -13.37 -11.22 -18.74
CA ALA A 206 -13.82 -11.79 -17.48
C ALA A 206 -12.65 -12.27 -16.58
N ASP A 207 -11.59 -12.83 -17.17
CA ASP A 207 -10.43 -13.31 -16.43
C ASP A 207 -9.65 -12.14 -15.82
N GLU A 208 -9.54 -11.03 -16.55
CA GLU A 208 -8.95 -9.78 -16.09
C GLU A 208 -9.76 -9.14 -14.95
N LEU A 209 -11.09 -9.13 -15.03
CA LEU A 209 -11.96 -8.63 -13.96
C LEU A 209 -11.82 -9.49 -12.68
N VAL A 210 -11.87 -10.82 -12.81
CA VAL A 210 -11.68 -11.74 -11.68
C VAL A 210 -10.28 -11.60 -11.09
N THR A 211 -9.26 -11.38 -11.93
CA THR A 211 -7.89 -11.13 -11.48
C THR A 211 -7.79 -9.80 -10.74
N TRP A 212 -8.44 -8.74 -11.23
CA TRP A 212 -8.52 -7.45 -10.57
C TRP A 212 -9.16 -7.59 -9.18
N GLN A 213 -10.28 -8.32 -9.09
CA GLN A 213 -10.94 -8.62 -7.82
C GLN A 213 -9.97 -9.30 -6.86
N ARG A 214 -9.38 -10.43 -7.26
CA ARG A 214 -8.44 -11.17 -6.39
C ARG A 214 -7.25 -10.35 -5.90
N ARG A 215 -6.78 -9.38 -6.70
CA ARG A 215 -5.65 -8.51 -6.34
C ARG A 215 -6.04 -7.39 -5.39
N ASN A 216 -7.22 -6.79 -5.60
CA ASN A 216 -7.63 -5.58 -4.91
C ASN A 216 -8.58 -5.84 -3.73
N GLY A 217 -9.22 -7.01 -3.70
CA GLY A 217 -10.00 -7.46 -2.56
C GLY A 217 -9.13 -7.85 -1.37
N GLY A 218 -9.68 -7.66 -0.17
CA GLY A 218 -9.14 -8.23 1.07
C GLY A 218 -8.73 -9.70 0.99
N ARG A 219 -7.60 -10.03 1.62
CA ARG A 219 -6.98 -11.36 1.62
C ARG A 219 -7.59 -12.35 2.63
N GLY A 220 -8.84 -12.12 3.04
CA GLY A 220 -9.53 -12.95 4.03
C GLY A 220 -10.13 -14.24 3.44
N PRO A 221 -10.40 -15.26 4.27
CA PRO A 221 -11.01 -16.53 3.83
C PRO A 221 -12.43 -16.36 3.25
N ALA A 222 -13.12 -15.25 3.55
CA ALA A 222 -14.41 -14.90 2.98
C ALA A 222 -14.32 -14.08 1.67
N GLY A 223 -13.11 -13.88 1.14
CA GLY A 223 -12.86 -12.95 0.04
C GLY A 223 -12.76 -11.50 0.51
N GLY A 224 -12.34 -10.65 -0.42
CA GLY A 224 -12.25 -9.21 -0.22
C GLY A 224 -13.59 -8.51 -0.28
N TRP A 225 -13.70 -7.39 0.43
CA TRP A 225 -14.83 -6.49 0.28
C TRP A 225 -14.50 -5.45 -0.77
N TYR A 226 -15.50 -4.93 -1.47
CA TYR A 226 -15.29 -3.91 -2.49
C TYR A 226 -16.21 -2.74 -2.23
N TYR A 227 -15.82 -1.60 -2.77
CA TYR A 227 -16.56 -0.37 -2.62
C TYR A 227 -16.65 0.30 -3.98
N ASP A 228 -17.83 0.81 -4.28
CA ASP A 228 -18.00 1.94 -5.17
C ASP A 228 -18.10 3.21 -4.32
N GLU A 229 -18.15 4.36 -5.00
CA GLU A 229 -18.35 5.65 -4.35
C GLU A 229 -19.60 5.65 -3.47
N HIS A 230 -20.74 5.20 -3.98
CA HIS A 230 -22.01 5.21 -3.26
C HIS A 230 -21.93 4.46 -1.91
N THR A 231 -21.36 3.25 -1.90
CA THR A 231 -21.22 2.44 -0.69
C THR A 231 -20.24 3.06 0.30
N ALA A 232 -19.12 3.60 -0.19
CA ALA A 232 -18.12 4.25 0.66
C ALA A 232 -18.69 5.52 1.30
N GLN A 233 -19.38 6.37 0.51
CA GLN A 233 -20.02 7.59 0.98
C GLN A 233 -21.06 7.29 2.07
N ARG A 234 -21.98 6.34 1.81
CA ARG A 234 -23.00 5.93 2.79
C ARG A 234 -22.39 5.49 4.12
N ARG A 235 -21.27 4.76 4.09
CA ARG A 235 -20.59 4.30 5.31
C ARG A 235 -19.86 5.42 6.04
N LEU A 236 -19.27 6.37 5.32
CA LEU A 236 -18.66 7.56 5.92
C LEU A 236 -19.72 8.42 6.63
N VAL A 237 -20.82 8.72 5.94
CA VAL A 237 -21.94 9.48 6.53
C VAL A 237 -22.52 8.78 7.74
N GLY A 238 -22.77 7.46 7.64
CA GLY A 238 -23.25 6.66 8.76
C GLY A 238 -22.28 6.58 9.95
N ALA A 239 -21.00 6.93 9.76
CA ALA A 239 -20.00 7.02 10.82
C ALA A 239 -19.79 8.45 11.35
N GLY A 240 -20.61 9.42 10.92
CA GLY A 240 -20.55 10.81 11.39
C GLY A 240 -19.60 11.71 10.62
N PHE A 241 -19.23 11.34 9.38
CA PHE A 241 -18.43 12.20 8.51
C PHE A 241 -19.31 12.97 7.53
N LYS A 242 -19.01 14.25 7.34
CA LYS A 242 -19.51 15.06 6.23
C LYS A 242 -18.55 14.92 5.06
N ILE A 243 -19.04 14.56 3.88
CA ILE A 243 -18.20 14.41 2.69
C ILE A 243 -17.95 15.77 2.08
N GLU A 244 -16.68 16.07 1.78
CA GLU A 244 -16.26 17.35 1.24
C GLU A 244 -15.19 17.16 0.17
N SER A 245 -15.15 18.06 -0.80
CA SER A 245 -14.08 18.11 -1.82
C SER A 245 -13.10 19.21 -1.45
N LEU A 246 -12.15 18.89 -0.56
CA LEU A 246 -11.14 19.84 -0.08
C LEU A 246 -9.72 19.25 -0.14
N PRO A 247 -8.69 20.08 -0.37
CA PRO A 247 -7.30 19.62 -0.32
C PRO A 247 -6.92 19.24 1.11
N THR A 248 -6.39 18.04 1.27
CA THR A 248 -5.90 17.48 2.54
C THR A 248 -4.39 17.28 2.49
N PRO A 249 -3.72 17.08 3.65
CA PRO A 249 -2.31 16.74 3.68
C PRO A 249 -1.90 15.54 2.82
N SER A 250 -2.84 14.63 2.54
CA SER A 250 -2.62 13.44 1.70
C SER A 250 -3.23 13.56 0.30
N SER A 251 -3.70 14.72 -0.16
CA SER A 251 -4.31 14.89 -1.50
C SER A 251 -3.39 14.51 -2.65
N ARG A 252 -2.06 14.65 -2.49
CA ARG A 252 -1.08 14.22 -3.51
C ARG A 252 -1.10 12.72 -3.79
N LEU A 253 -1.74 11.90 -2.94
CA LEU A 253 -1.90 10.47 -3.23
C LEU A 253 -2.77 10.25 -4.47
N ALA A 254 -3.80 11.07 -4.70
CA ALA A 254 -4.70 10.91 -5.85
C ALA A 254 -3.95 11.03 -7.19
N GLU A 255 -2.97 11.93 -7.29
CA GLU A 255 -2.10 12.07 -8.46
C GLU A 255 -1.25 10.81 -8.72
N ASN A 256 -0.91 10.07 -7.66
CA ASN A 256 -0.04 8.89 -7.74
C ASN A 256 -0.82 7.57 -7.82
N ASP A 257 -2.12 7.59 -7.53
CA ASP A 257 -3.02 6.44 -7.55
C ASP A 257 -4.39 6.79 -8.17
N PRO A 258 -4.43 7.28 -9.43
CA PRO A 258 -5.67 7.77 -10.05
C PRO A 258 -6.70 6.68 -10.38
N ALA A 259 -6.32 5.40 -10.23
CA ALA A 259 -7.21 4.26 -10.43
C ALA A 259 -7.95 3.86 -9.14
N SER A 260 -7.64 4.52 -8.03
CA SER A 260 -8.35 4.32 -6.76
C SER A 260 -9.43 5.37 -6.58
N LEU A 261 -10.48 5.00 -5.86
CA LEU A 261 -11.47 5.91 -5.31
C LEU A 261 -10.85 6.70 -4.16
N HIS A 262 -10.95 8.02 -4.21
CA HIS A 262 -10.50 8.94 -3.18
C HIS A 262 -11.69 9.72 -2.62
N LEU A 263 -11.95 9.58 -1.32
CA LEU A 263 -13.01 10.31 -0.62
C LEU A 263 -12.45 11.01 0.61
N VAL A 264 -12.90 12.25 0.84
CA VAL A 264 -12.54 13.02 2.03
C VAL A 264 -13.80 13.23 2.88
N GLY A 265 -13.73 12.78 4.12
CA GLY A 265 -14.73 13.01 5.15
C GLY A 265 -14.20 13.97 6.21
N VAL A 266 -14.96 14.98 6.58
CA VAL A 266 -14.70 15.87 7.72
C VAL A 266 -15.50 15.36 8.91
N ARG A 267 -14.86 15.20 10.07
CA ARG A 267 -15.54 14.84 11.30
C ARG A 267 -16.48 15.99 11.70
N ALA A 268 -17.78 15.72 11.78
CA ALA A 268 -18.78 16.65 12.29
C ALA A 268 -18.60 16.92 13.79
#